data_AF-A0A5E4KI21-F1
#
_entry.id   AF-A0A5E4KI21-F1
#
_cell.length_a   1.000
_cell.length_b   1.000
_cell.length_c   1.000
_cell.angle_alpha   90.00
_cell.angle_beta   90.00
_cell.angle_gamma   90.00
#
_symmetry.space_group_name_H-M   'P 1'
#
loop_
_entity.id
_entity.type
_entity.pdbx_description
1 polymer ?
#
loop_
_entity_poly.entity_id
_entity_poly.type
_entity_poly.pdbx_seq_one_letter_code
_entity_poly.pdbx_strand_id
1 'polypeptide(L)'
;MTKKDVIIIGAGASGMMCAIESGKRGRSVLVLDHASRIGEKIRISGGGNCNFTNISTSSANYLSNNPHFCKSALSRFTPRDIISLLEKHGVKYAEREHGQLFCTKSGEEITRMLREESNDARVNIVLNCRILNVKKEDSYIVSTDRGIFESRSLVIASGGLSYPGIGASGIGYRIAKQFGLKITGLKPGLVPFFFSPEDRAIFGDLSGISIDAAVKCNNMEFRESILFTHRGLSGPAILQISSYWEEGDTLVIDLLPGIDIYGISIAQSKSKIDMHNLLSQYLPSRFAKIWFISKFQSRPVNQYNDKELRNIASQVHNWEVKPESTGGFETAEVTLGGIDTSELSSKTMESRCIKGLYFAGEVVDVTGQLGGYNLQWAWASGFVAGQYA
;
A
#
# COMPACT_ATOMS: atom_id res chain seq x y z
N MET A 1 -6.28 21.60 31.94
CA MET A 1 -5.71 21.53 30.58
C MET A 1 -4.29 21.04 30.70
N THR A 2 -3.95 19.90 30.10
CA THR A 2 -2.61 19.30 30.22
C THR A 2 -1.72 19.81 29.09
N LYS A 3 -0.60 20.44 29.43
CA LYS A 3 0.34 21.01 28.45
C LYS A 3 1.41 19.99 28.07
N LYS A 4 1.76 19.97 26.79
CA LYS A 4 2.80 19.14 26.20
C LYS A 4 3.61 19.95 25.19
N ASP A 5 4.83 19.54 24.93
CA ASP A 5 5.60 20.11 23.83
C ASP A 5 5.00 19.71 22.48
N VAL A 6 4.68 18.41 22.37
CA VAL A 6 4.21 17.78 21.13
C VAL A 6 2.97 16.93 21.42
N ILE A 7 1.89 17.16 20.67
CA ILE A 7 0.75 16.25 20.59
C ILE A 7 0.76 15.56 19.23
N ILE A 8 0.53 14.26 19.22
CA ILE A 8 0.47 13.43 18.01
C ILE A 8 -0.91 12.77 17.95
N ILE A 9 -1.63 12.95 16.84
CA ILE A 9 -2.92 12.29 16.59
C ILE A 9 -2.67 11.07 15.71
N GLY A 10 -2.86 9.89 16.29
CA GLY A 10 -2.64 8.58 15.66
C GLY A 10 -1.43 7.85 16.24
N ALA A 11 -1.64 6.65 16.77
CA ALA A 11 -0.65 5.71 17.28
C ALA A 11 -0.36 4.59 16.25
N GLY A 12 -0.34 4.96 14.97
CA GLY A 12 0.12 4.11 13.87
C GLY A 12 1.64 4.18 13.66
N ALA A 13 2.12 3.63 12.54
CA ALA A 13 3.54 3.56 12.22
C ALA A 13 4.27 4.93 12.29
N SER A 14 3.78 5.93 11.57
CA SER A 14 4.40 7.26 11.53
C SER A 14 4.26 8.01 12.86
N GLY A 15 3.12 7.88 13.53
CA GLY A 15 2.86 8.55 14.81
C GLY A 15 3.75 8.02 15.93
N MET A 16 3.90 6.70 16.02
CA MET A 16 4.78 6.07 17.00
C MET A 16 6.25 6.41 16.75
N MET A 17 6.71 6.35 15.50
CA MET A 17 8.08 6.76 15.16
C MET A 17 8.34 8.24 15.50
N CYS A 18 7.41 9.13 15.13
CA CYS A 18 7.50 10.54 15.49
C CYS A 18 7.55 10.77 17.00
N ALA A 19 6.77 10.00 17.77
CA ALA A 19 6.71 10.11 19.21
C ALA A 19 8.03 9.72 19.88
N ILE A 20 8.58 8.57 19.49
CA ILE A 20 9.85 8.04 19.97
C ILE A 20 10.96 9.05 19.72
N GLU A 21 11.08 9.54 18.48
CA GLU A 21 12.16 10.45 18.10
C GLU A 21 12.03 11.83 18.75
N SER A 22 10.79 12.33 18.94
CA SER A 22 10.55 13.54 19.72
C SER A 22 10.95 13.36 21.20
N GLY A 23 10.60 12.22 21.79
CA GLY A 23 10.93 11.89 23.18
C GLY A 23 12.44 11.71 23.41
N LYS A 24 13.16 11.10 22.46
CA LYS A 24 14.63 11.00 22.47
C LYS A 24 15.33 12.37 22.50
N ARG A 25 14.68 13.40 21.96
CA ARG A 25 15.13 14.81 22.02
C ARG A 25 14.76 15.51 23.32
N GLY A 26 14.19 14.81 24.30
CA GLY A 26 13.78 15.35 25.59
C GLY A 26 12.45 16.11 25.58
N ARG A 27 11.66 16.00 24.51
CA ARG A 27 10.35 16.67 24.41
C ARG A 27 9.31 15.94 25.26
N SER A 28 8.39 16.68 25.87
CA SER A 28 7.21 16.08 26.51
C SER A 28 6.14 15.73 25.46
N VAL A 29 6.03 14.45 25.14
CA VAL A 29 5.16 13.95 24.04
C VAL A 29 3.87 13.34 24.59
N LEU A 30 2.77 13.55 23.86
CA LEU A 30 1.50 12.87 24.05
C LEU A 30 0.96 12.34 22.72
N VAL A 31 0.73 11.03 22.65
CA VAL A 31 0.07 10.37 21.52
C VAL A 31 -1.38 10.10 21.90
N LEU A 32 -2.30 10.48 21.02
CA LEU A 32 -3.74 10.28 21.18
C LEU A 32 -4.25 9.36 20.07
N ASP A 33 -4.93 8.28 20.45
CA ASP A 33 -5.60 7.39 19.50
C ASP A 33 -6.96 6.94 20.02
N HIS A 34 -7.92 6.83 19.09
CA HIS A 34 -9.25 6.31 19.34
C HIS A 34 -9.29 4.78 19.47
N ALA A 35 -8.33 4.07 18.87
CA ALA A 35 -8.24 2.62 18.94
C ALA A 35 -7.84 2.15 20.35
N SER A 36 -8.15 0.90 20.66
CA SER A 36 -7.82 0.29 21.95
C SER A 36 -6.37 -0.24 22.02
N ARG A 37 -5.68 -0.30 20.89
CA ARG A 37 -4.29 -0.76 20.74
C ARG A 37 -3.53 0.14 19.76
N ILE A 38 -2.22 0.21 19.91
CA ILE A 38 -1.33 0.89 18.94
C ILE A 38 -1.17 0.02 17.69
N GLY A 39 -1.00 0.66 16.53
CA GLY A 39 -0.57 -0.02 15.32
C GLY A 39 -1.50 -1.12 14.80
N GLU A 40 -2.83 -0.96 14.89
CA GLU A 40 -3.78 -1.97 14.37
C GLU A 40 -3.47 -2.36 12.91
N LYS A 41 -3.15 -1.38 12.05
CA LYS A 41 -2.78 -1.64 10.65
C LYS A 41 -1.43 -2.36 10.50
N ILE A 42 -0.47 -2.12 11.39
CA ILE A 42 0.81 -2.87 11.42
C ILE A 42 0.53 -4.34 11.70
N ARG A 43 -0.34 -4.63 12.68
CA ARG A 43 -0.67 -5.99 13.12
C ARG A 43 -1.31 -6.84 12.02
N ILE A 44 -2.16 -6.24 11.17
CA ILE A 44 -2.81 -6.98 10.07
C ILE A 44 -2.01 -6.97 8.76
N SER A 45 -0.99 -6.11 8.63
CA SER A 45 -0.20 -6.00 7.41
C SER A 45 0.60 -7.26 7.09
N GLY A 46 0.84 -7.52 5.80
CA GLY A 46 1.66 -8.64 5.35
C GLY A 46 1.13 -10.01 5.79
N GLY A 47 -0.20 -10.17 5.84
CA GLY A 47 -0.84 -11.40 6.32
C GLY A 47 -0.62 -11.68 7.81
N GLY A 48 -0.37 -10.63 8.61
CA GLY A 48 -0.07 -10.76 10.04
C GLY A 48 1.42 -10.80 10.38
N ASN A 49 2.30 -10.95 9.38
CA ASN A 49 3.76 -11.01 9.59
C ASN A 49 4.47 -9.66 9.40
N CYS A 50 3.73 -8.61 9.04
CA CYS A 50 4.22 -7.25 8.80
C CYS A 50 5.38 -7.17 7.80
N ASN A 51 5.06 -6.77 6.57
CA ASN A 51 6.07 -6.38 5.57
C ASN A 51 6.61 -4.99 5.91
N PHE A 52 7.59 -4.89 6.81
CA PHE A 52 7.92 -3.65 7.51
C PHE A 52 8.79 -2.68 6.71
N THR A 53 9.51 -3.16 5.69
CA THR A 53 10.31 -2.34 4.76
C THR A 53 10.69 -3.12 3.51
N ASN A 54 11.32 -2.45 2.55
CA ASN A 54 11.92 -3.06 1.36
C ASN A 54 13.38 -2.63 1.22
N ILE A 55 14.29 -3.57 0.97
CA ILE A 55 15.73 -3.25 0.77
C ILE A 55 15.98 -2.37 -0.46
N SER A 56 15.08 -2.40 -1.44
CA SER A 56 15.18 -1.66 -2.71
C SER A 56 14.51 -0.28 -2.66
N THR A 57 14.20 0.23 -1.45
CA THR A 57 13.51 1.50 -1.29
C THR A 57 14.23 2.65 -2.00
N SER A 58 13.52 3.27 -2.94
CA SER A 58 13.91 4.50 -3.59
C SER A 58 12.70 5.43 -3.78
N SER A 59 12.92 6.69 -4.16
CA SER A 59 11.81 7.59 -4.47
C SER A 59 10.97 7.13 -5.67
N ALA A 60 11.50 6.26 -6.54
CA ALA A 60 10.77 5.73 -7.70
C ALA A 60 9.66 4.75 -7.31
N ASN A 61 9.68 4.22 -6.08
CA ASN A 61 8.66 3.30 -5.58
C ASN A 61 7.44 4.01 -4.98
N TYR A 62 7.34 5.34 -5.12
CA TYR A 62 6.28 6.15 -4.54
C TYR A 62 5.57 7.00 -5.59
N LEU A 63 4.23 6.99 -5.54
CA LEU A 63 3.35 7.88 -6.29
C LEU A 63 3.05 9.13 -5.46
N SER A 64 3.14 10.29 -6.10
CA SER A 64 2.79 11.60 -5.53
C SER A 64 2.65 12.60 -6.67
N ASN A 65 1.82 13.63 -6.49
CA ASN A 65 1.83 14.79 -7.40
C ASN A 65 3.17 15.55 -7.38
N ASN A 66 4.00 15.32 -6.36
CA ASN A 66 5.38 15.81 -6.28
C ASN A 66 6.37 14.63 -6.15
N PRO A 67 6.92 14.12 -7.27
CA PRO A 67 7.83 12.96 -7.28
C PRO A 67 9.14 13.15 -6.51
N HIS A 68 9.44 14.36 -6.02
CA HIS A 68 10.68 14.65 -5.30
C HIS A 68 10.47 14.84 -3.80
N PHE A 69 9.23 14.91 -3.32
CA PHE A 69 8.92 15.22 -1.93
C PHE A 69 9.52 14.19 -0.96
N CYS A 70 9.37 12.89 -1.25
CA CYS A 70 9.77 11.82 -0.35
C CYS A 70 11.29 11.62 -0.25
N LYS A 71 12.08 12.10 -1.23
CA LYS A 71 13.54 11.89 -1.32
C LYS A 71 14.28 12.25 -0.03
N SER A 72 13.98 13.43 0.51
CA SER A 72 14.65 13.96 1.71
C SER A 72 14.39 13.11 2.96
N ALA A 73 13.16 12.62 3.15
CA ALA A 73 12.86 11.78 4.31
C ALA A 73 13.48 10.38 4.15
N LEU A 74 13.33 9.78 2.97
CA LEU A 74 13.85 8.43 2.68
C LEU A 74 15.39 8.35 2.78
N SER A 75 16.11 9.44 2.48
CA SER A 75 17.57 9.47 2.64
C SER A 75 18.04 9.66 4.08
N ARG A 76 17.15 10.09 4.99
CA ARG A 76 17.47 10.37 6.40
C ARG A 76 17.08 9.23 7.33
N PHE A 77 16.16 8.39 6.90
CA PHE A 77 15.76 7.18 7.58
C PHE A 77 15.49 6.10 6.54
N THR A 78 16.49 5.24 6.39
CA THR A 78 16.61 4.23 5.35
C THR A 78 16.05 2.89 5.82
N PRO A 79 15.89 1.89 4.93
CA PRO A 79 15.57 0.53 5.33
C PRO A 79 16.57 -0.03 6.36
N ARG A 80 17.85 0.35 6.29
CA ARG A 80 18.85 -0.14 7.25
C ARG A 80 18.59 0.36 8.67
N ASP A 81 18.07 1.58 8.82
CA ASP A 81 17.79 2.17 10.13
C ASP A 81 16.65 1.42 10.86
N ILE A 82 15.57 1.09 10.16
CA ILE A 82 14.49 0.28 10.75
C ILE A 82 14.95 -1.15 11.02
N ILE A 83 15.75 -1.75 10.13
CA ILE A 83 16.33 -3.08 10.34
C ILE A 83 17.18 -3.09 11.62
N SER A 84 18.05 -2.10 11.81
CA SER A 84 18.87 -1.99 13.02
C SER A 84 18.04 -1.80 14.29
N LEU A 85 16.88 -1.14 14.20
CA LEU A 85 15.95 -1.05 15.32
C LEU A 85 15.33 -2.41 15.67
N LEU A 86 14.93 -3.20 14.67
CA LEU A 86 14.44 -4.57 14.90
C LEU A 86 15.53 -5.46 15.52
N GLU A 87 16.77 -5.37 15.01
CA GLU A 87 17.93 -6.11 15.51
C GLU A 87 18.21 -5.78 16.99
N LYS A 88 18.15 -4.48 17.36
CA LYS A 88 18.28 -4.02 18.75
C LYS A 88 17.28 -4.71 19.69
N HIS A 89 16.05 -4.95 19.24
CA HIS A 89 14.99 -5.58 20.03
C HIS A 89 14.89 -7.10 19.82
N GLY A 90 15.87 -7.71 19.14
CA GLY A 90 15.92 -9.14 18.88
C GLY A 90 14.79 -9.67 17.99
N VAL A 91 14.11 -8.80 17.24
CA VAL A 91 13.03 -9.20 16.33
C VAL A 91 13.64 -9.91 15.14
N LYS A 92 13.19 -11.15 14.89
CA LYS A 92 13.65 -11.95 13.77
C LYS A 92 12.84 -11.64 12.53
N TYR A 93 13.54 -11.47 11.41
CA TYR A 93 12.93 -11.17 10.12
C TYR A 93 13.58 -12.00 9.01
N ALA A 94 12.87 -12.12 7.89
CA ALA A 94 13.34 -12.79 6.69
C ALA A 94 12.99 -11.95 5.46
N GLU A 95 13.90 -11.98 4.49
CA GLU A 95 13.64 -11.49 3.15
C GLU A 95 12.77 -12.49 2.39
N ARG A 96 11.77 -11.97 1.66
CA ARG A 96 10.96 -12.70 0.69
C ARG A 96 11.24 -12.15 -0.71
N GLU A 97 10.38 -12.51 -1.66
CA GLU A 97 10.51 -12.04 -3.04
C GLU A 97 10.57 -10.51 -3.13
N HIS A 98 11.32 -10.03 -4.12
CA HIS A 98 11.40 -8.60 -4.48
C HIS A 98 11.86 -7.69 -3.32
N GLY A 99 12.74 -8.18 -2.45
CA GLY A 99 13.39 -7.39 -1.41
C GLY A 99 12.49 -7.07 -0.20
N GLN A 100 11.33 -7.71 -0.10
CA GLN A 100 10.36 -7.48 0.96
C GLN A 100 10.84 -8.10 2.28
N LEU A 101 10.83 -7.34 3.38
CA LEU A 101 11.25 -7.85 4.69
C LEU A 101 10.04 -8.04 5.62
N PHE A 102 9.89 -9.27 6.13
CA PHE A 102 8.80 -9.67 7.03
C PHE A 102 9.32 -10.15 8.37
N CYS A 103 8.57 -9.92 9.45
CA CYS A 103 8.82 -10.62 10.71
C CYS A 103 8.61 -12.13 10.51
N THR A 104 9.46 -12.95 11.14
CA THR A 104 9.32 -14.41 11.02
C THR A 104 8.18 -14.98 11.85
N LYS A 105 7.78 -14.30 12.94
CA LYS A 105 6.70 -14.77 13.83
C LYS A 105 5.41 -13.97 13.67
N SER A 106 5.46 -12.66 13.90
CA SER A 106 4.26 -11.82 13.89
C SER A 106 4.59 -10.33 13.81
N GLY A 107 3.70 -9.56 13.19
CA GLY A 107 3.72 -8.09 13.22
C GLY A 107 3.52 -7.51 14.62
N GLU A 108 3.03 -8.28 15.59
CA GLU A 108 2.97 -7.87 17.00
C GLU A 108 4.36 -7.62 17.61
N GLU A 109 5.42 -8.22 17.05
CA GLU A 109 6.79 -7.93 17.49
C GLU A 109 7.18 -6.46 17.21
N ILE A 110 6.64 -5.87 16.13
CA ILE A 110 6.86 -4.45 15.80
C ILE A 110 6.13 -3.55 16.80
N THR A 111 4.88 -3.86 17.14
CA THR A 111 4.12 -3.03 18.10
C THR A 111 4.69 -3.15 19.52
N ARG A 112 5.21 -4.33 19.89
CA ARG A 112 5.98 -4.50 21.14
C ARG A 112 7.24 -3.63 21.14
N MET A 113 8.05 -3.71 20.08
CA MET A 113 9.25 -2.88 19.91
C MET A 113 8.93 -1.38 20.02
N LEU A 114 7.91 -0.90 19.31
CA LEU A 114 7.49 0.51 19.36
C LEU A 114 7.06 0.95 20.77
N ARG A 115 6.42 0.05 21.54
CA ARG A 115 6.02 0.31 22.92
C ARG A 115 7.23 0.42 23.84
N GLU A 116 8.20 -0.48 23.70
CA GLU A 116 9.46 -0.45 24.47
C GLU A 116 10.23 0.86 24.20
N GLU A 117 10.45 1.20 22.93
CA GLU A 117 11.09 2.47 22.54
C GLU A 117 10.33 3.70 23.05
N SER A 118 8.99 3.65 23.06
CA SER A 118 8.16 4.75 23.58
C SER A 118 8.31 4.92 25.09
N ASN A 119 8.43 3.82 25.83
CA ASN A 119 8.66 3.86 27.27
C ASN A 119 10.04 4.43 27.59
N ASP A 120 11.08 4.00 26.88
CA ASP A 120 12.44 4.52 27.02
C ASP A 120 12.51 6.02 26.72
N ALA A 121 11.77 6.47 25.69
CA ALA A 121 11.63 7.87 25.30
C ALA A 121 10.61 8.66 26.17
N ARG A 122 10.02 8.05 27.20
CA ARG A 122 9.03 8.64 28.13
C ARG A 122 7.81 9.25 27.44
N VAL A 123 7.36 8.65 26.34
CA VAL A 123 6.18 9.06 25.59
C VAL A 123 4.92 8.69 26.39
N ASN A 124 3.98 9.63 26.52
CA ASN A 124 2.66 9.35 27.07
C ASN A 124 1.71 8.95 25.93
N ILE A 125 1.03 7.81 26.05
CA ILE A 125 0.09 7.29 25.04
C ILE A 125 -1.29 7.14 25.68
N VAL A 126 -2.29 7.81 25.12
CA VAL A 126 -3.70 7.70 25.55
C VAL A 126 -4.51 7.08 24.41
N LEU A 127 -4.92 5.83 24.65
CA LEU A 127 -5.77 5.04 23.77
C LEU A 127 -7.25 5.20 24.16
N ASN A 128 -8.16 4.72 23.32
CA ASN A 128 -9.60 4.92 23.50
C ASN A 128 -9.95 6.40 23.77
N CYS A 129 -9.34 7.28 22.97
CA CYS A 129 -9.44 8.72 23.06
C CYS A 129 -9.89 9.29 21.72
N ARG A 130 -11.14 9.75 21.67
CA ARG A 130 -11.71 10.35 20.46
C ARG A 130 -11.39 11.83 20.43
N ILE A 131 -10.77 12.27 19.35
CA ILE A 131 -10.59 13.70 19.06
C ILE A 131 -11.95 14.30 18.67
N LEU A 132 -12.37 15.32 19.39
CA LEU A 132 -13.63 16.04 19.15
C LEU A 132 -13.39 17.32 18.36
N ASN A 133 -12.33 18.06 18.69
CA ASN A 133 -12.01 19.32 18.04
C ASN A 133 -10.51 19.64 18.14
N VAL A 134 -10.01 20.36 17.14
CA VAL A 134 -8.65 20.91 17.12
C VAL A 134 -8.77 22.40 16.82
N LYS A 135 -8.12 23.25 17.61
CA LYS A 135 -8.03 24.69 17.35
C LYS A 135 -6.58 25.15 17.41
N LYS A 136 -6.30 26.28 16.76
CA LYS A 136 -5.04 27.00 16.88
C LYS A 136 -5.32 28.41 17.37
N GLU A 137 -4.74 28.75 18.52
CA GLU A 137 -4.65 30.11 19.05
C GLU A 137 -3.14 30.45 19.12
N ASP A 138 -2.61 30.85 20.28
CA ASP A 138 -1.15 30.92 20.52
C ASP A 138 -0.49 29.53 20.51
N SER A 139 -1.29 28.49 20.75
CA SER A 139 -0.91 27.08 20.77
C SER A 139 -2.01 26.22 20.14
N TYR A 140 -1.74 24.94 19.94
CA TYR A 140 -2.73 23.96 19.51
C TYR A 140 -3.52 23.45 20.71
N ILE A 141 -4.84 23.55 20.64
CA ILE A 141 -5.77 23.02 21.63
C ILE A 141 -6.49 21.82 21.02
N VAL A 142 -6.31 20.65 21.62
CA VAL A 142 -6.95 19.39 21.20
C VAL A 142 -7.97 18.99 22.26
N SER A 143 -9.25 19.09 21.90
CA SER A 143 -10.36 18.66 22.75
C SER A 143 -10.71 17.21 22.44
N THR A 144 -10.85 16.40 23.47
CA THR A 144 -11.15 14.97 23.38
C THR A 144 -12.23 14.57 24.38
N ASP A 145 -12.74 13.35 24.26
CA ASP A 145 -13.60 12.72 25.28
C ASP A 145 -12.86 12.35 26.58
N ARG A 146 -11.53 12.52 26.62
CA ARG A 146 -10.67 12.32 27.80
C ARG A 146 -10.12 13.62 28.40
N GLY A 147 -10.55 14.77 27.88
CA GLY A 147 -10.11 16.09 28.34
C GLY A 147 -9.50 16.96 27.25
N ILE A 148 -8.89 18.08 27.68
CA ILE A 148 -8.32 19.09 26.80
C ILE A 148 -6.80 19.15 26.99
N PHE A 149 -6.09 19.06 25.87
CA PHE A 149 -4.64 19.07 25.78
C PHE A 149 -4.16 20.27 24.97
N GLU A 150 -3.01 20.82 25.37
CA GLU A 150 -2.41 21.98 24.72
C GLU A 150 -0.97 21.66 24.28
N SER A 151 -0.56 22.13 23.09
CA SER A 151 0.84 21.98 22.64
C SER A 151 1.31 23.06 21.69
N ARG A 152 2.63 23.24 21.62
CA ARG A 152 3.26 24.11 20.61
C ARG A 152 3.34 23.46 19.24
N SER A 153 3.49 22.13 19.22
CA SER A 153 3.55 21.34 17.99
C SER A 153 2.44 20.28 17.98
N LEU A 154 1.72 20.22 16.87
CA LEU A 154 0.71 19.21 16.59
C LEU A 154 1.12 18.41 15.36
N VAL A 155 1.21 17.09 15.51
CA VAL A 155 1.51 16.15 14.42
C VAL A 155 0.27 15.34 14.09
N ILE A 156 -0.13 15.36 12.82
CA ILE A 156 -1.22 14.55 12.28
C ILE A 156 -0.62 13.30 11.64
N ALA A 157 -0.83 12.16 12.28
CA ALA A 157 -0.33 10.84 11.87
C ALA A 157 -1.46 9.81 11.86
N SER A 158 -2.66 10.24 11.46
CA SER A 158 -3.91 9.48 11.57
C SER A 158 -4.11 8.41 10.48
N GLY A 159 -3.17 8.28 9.55
CA GLY A 159 -3.30 7.38 8.39
C GLY A 159 -4.32 7.86 7.35
N GLY A 160 -4.68 6.94 6.44
CA GLY A 160 -5.64 7.15 5.36
C GLY A 160 -7.06 6.67 5.67
N LEU A 161 -7.80 6.32 4.62
CA LEU A 161 -9.19 5.86 4.66
C LEU A 161 -9.33 4.33 4.59
N SER A 162 -8.27 3.61 4.24
CA SER A 162 -8.36 2.16 4.01
C SER A 162 -8.43 1.34 5.31
N TYR A 163 -9.23 0.27 5.27
CA TYR A 163 -9.63 -0.53 6.43
C TYR A 163 -10.38 0.25 7.54
N PRO A 164 -11.55 0.83 7.25
CA PRO A 164 -12.34 1.56 8.25
C PRO A 164 -12.80 0.65 9.41
N GLY A 165 -12.95 -0.65 9.20
CA GLY A 165 -13.29 -1.63 10.23
C GLY A 165 -12.29 -1.72 11.40
N ILE A 166 -11.05 -1.24 11.22
CA ILE A 166 -10.04 -1.13 12.29
C ILE A 166 -9.77 0.31 12.74
N GLY A 167 -10.64 1.25 12.38
CA GLY A 167 -10.59 2.64 12.85
C GLY A 167 -9.98 3.66 11.87
N ALA A 168 -9.69 3.27 10.63
CA ALA A 168 -9.27 4.26 9.64
C ALA A 168 -10.36 5.34 9.44
N SER A 169 -9.96 6.60 9.42
CA SER A 169 -10.90 7.72 9.32
C SER A 169 -10.27 8.95 8.68
N GLY A 170 -11.10 9.78 8.05
CA GLY A 170 -10.63 11.02 7.40
C GLY A 170 -10.31 12.18 8.35
N ILE A 171 -9.95 11.94 9.61
CA ILE A 171 -9.72 13.01 10.58
C ILE A 171 -8.57 13.94 10.17
N GLY A 172 -7.46 13.40 9.69
CA GLY A 172 -6.33 14.20 9.24
C GLY A 172 -6.68 15.13 8.08
N TYR A 173 -7.48 14.62 7.13
CA TYR A 173 -8.02 15.41 6.02
C TYR A 173 -8.96 16.52 6.49
N ARG A 174 -9.85 16.24 7.46
CA ARG A 174 -10.74 17.27 8.03
C ARG A 174 -9.93 18.38 8.71
N ILE A 175 -8.91 18.02 9.48
CA ILE A 175 -8.02 18.97 10.14
C ILE A 175 -7.26 19.82 9.11
N ALA A 176 -6.71 19.19 8.07
CA ALA A 176 -6.04 19.90 6.98
C ALA A 176 -6.97 20.90 6.28
N LYS A 177 -8.21 20.51 5.93
CA LYS A 177 -9.21 21.43 5.35
C LYS A 177 -9.58 22.56 6.28
N GLN A 178 -9.78 22.28 7.57
CA GLN A 178 -10.10 23.29 8.57
C GLN A 178 -9.04 24.39 8.62
N PHE A 179 -7.79 24.00 8.43
CA PHE A 179 -6.63 24.88 8.40
C PHE A 179 -6.31 25.45 7.01
N GLY A 180 -7.16 25.19 6.00
CA GLY A 180 -7.00 25.76 4.65
C GLY A 180 -5.94 25.08 3.78
N LEU A 181 -5.44 23.91 4.15
CA LEU A 181 -4.49 23.15 3.34
C LEU A 181 -5.20 22.38 2.22
N LYS A 182 -4.55 22.29 1.06
CA LYS A 182 -5.03 21.51 -0.07
C LYS A 182 -4.90 20.02 0.17
N ILE A 183 -5.84 19.27 -0.40
CA ILE A 183 -5.89 17.81 -0.37
C ILE A 183 -6.14 17.34 -1.79
N THR A 184 -5.34 16.38 -2.25
CA THR A 184 -5.44 15.79 -3.58
C THR A 184 -6.63 14.81 -3.65
N GLY A 185 -6.93 14.29 -4.86
CA GLY A 185 -8.01 13.33 -5.04
C GLY A 185 -7.74 12.04 -4.26
N LEU A 186 -8.58 11.73 -3.27
CA LEU A 186 -8.44 10.52 -2.45
C LEU A 186 -9.09 9.33 -3.16
N LYS A 187 -8.31 8.28 -3.46
CA LYS A 187 -8.84 7.06 -4.08
C LYS A 187 -8.28 5.79 -3.42
N PRO A 188 -8.99 4.65 -3.48
CA PRO A 188 -8.48 3.37 -2.99
C PRO A 188 -7.27 2.92 -3.81
N GLY A 189 -6.21 2.47 -3.15
CA GLY A 189 -4.97 1.99 -3.78
C GLY A 189 -4.54 0.65 -3.27
N LEU A 190 -3.76 -0.08 -4.08
CA LEU A 190 -3.43 -1.48 -3.83
C LEU A 190 -4.72 -2.27 -3.53
N VAL A 191 -5.62 -2.28 -4.51
CA VAL A 191 -7.02 -2.72 -4.35
C VAL A 191 -7.37 -3.73 -5.45
N PRO A 192 -8.17 -4.77 -5.15
CA PRO A 192 -8.63 -5.70 -6.18
C PRO A 192 -9.55 -5.02 -7.19
N PHE A 193 -9.60 -5.58 -8.39
CA PHE A 193 -10.55 -5.22 -9.45
C PHE A 193 -11.76 -6.13 -9.44
N PHE A 194 -12.89 -5.62 -9.88
CA PHE A 194 -14.11 -6.38 -10.15
C PHE A 194 -14.35 -6.52 -11.65
N PHE A 195 -14.77 -7.72 -12.05
CA PHE A 195 -15.14 -8.01 -13.43
C PHE A 195 -16.46 -7.35 -13.79
N SER A 196 -16.65 -7.10 -15.09
CA SER A 196 -17.97 -6.87 -15.67
C SER A 196 -18.86 -8.12 -15.50
N PRO A 197 -20.19 -8.00 -15.65
CA PRO A 197 -21.08 -9.16 -15.61
C PRO A 197 -20.68 -10.28 -16.57
N GLU A 198 -20.22 -9.93 -17.78
CA GLU A 198 -19.81 -10.86 -18.82
C GLU A 198 -18.53 -11.63 -18.41
N ASP A 199 -17.49 -10.91 -17.99
CA ASP A 199 -16.24 -11.52 -17.54
C ASP A 199 -16.47 -12.35 -16.27
N ARG A 200 -17.34 -11.90 -15.37
CA ARG A 200 -17.68 -12.66 -14.16
C ARG A 200 -18.38 -13.96 -14.48
N ALA A 201 -19.25 -14.00 -15.49
CA ALA A 201 -19.91 -15.24 -15.93
C ALA A 201 -18.91 -16.28 -16.47
N ILE A 202 -17.80 -15.83 -17.05
CA ILE A 202 -16.76 -16.69 -17.62
C ILE A 202 -15.72 -17.09 -16.56
N PHE A 203 -15.21 -16.11 -15.82
CA PHE A 203 -14.03 -16.26 -14.98
C PHE A 203 -14.35 -16.35 -13.47
N GLY A 204 -15.58 -16.08 -13.03
CA GLY A 204 -15.95 -16.09 -11.60
C GLY A 204 -15.78 -17.46 -10.93
N ASP A 205 -15.91 -18.53 -11.71
CA ASP A 205 -15.71 -19.91 -11.28
C ASP A 205 -14.23 -20.29 -11.09
N LEU A 206 -13.30 -19.46 -11.57
CA LEU A 206 -11.85 -19.65 -11.42
C LEU A 206 -11.32 -19.16 -10.07
N SER A 207 -12.20 -18.74 -9.16
CA SER A 207 -11.83 -18.30 -7.81
C SER A 207 -10.86 -19.27 -7.13
N GLY A 208 -9.77 -18.72 -6.58
CA GLY A 208 -8.68 -19.46 -5.94
C GLY A 208 -7.54 -19.87 -6.87
N ILE A 209 -7.68 -19.74 -8.19
CA ILE A 209 -6.57 -19.97 -9.13
C ILE A 209 -5.62 -18.77 -9.11
N SER A 210 -4.32 -19.06 -9.10
CA SER A 210 -3.24 -18.09 -9.21
C SER A 210 -2.40 -18.34 -10.47
N ILE A 211 -1.95 -17.27 -11.13
CA ILE A 211 -1.06 -17.32 -12.30
C ILE A 211 0.08 -16.31 -12.16
N ASP A 212 1.31 -16.66 -12.53
CA ASP A 212 2.41 -15.70 -12.71
C ASP A 212 2.23 -15.00 -14.06
N ALA A 213 2.00 -13.68 -14.04
CA ALA A 213 1.67 -12.92 -15.24
C ALA A 213 2.21 -11.49 -15.15
N ALA A 214 2.40 -10.83 -16.29
CA ALA A 214 2.73 -9.42 -16.34
C ALA A 214 1.47 -8.61 -16.67
N VAL A 215 1.13 -7.64 -15.82
CA VAL A 215 -0.05 -6.78 -16.00
C VAL A 215 0.40 -5.37 -16.33
N LYS A 216 -0.15 -4.81 -17.41
CA LYS A 216 0.18 -3.48 -17.91
C LYS A 216 -1.03 -2.55 -17.91
N CYS A 217 -0.79 -1.30 -17.55
CA CYS A 217 -1.76 -0.21 -17.63
C CYS A 217 -0.98 1.12 -17.58
N ASN A 218 -1.38 2.12 -18.38
CA ASN A 218 -0.83 3.48 -18.35
C ASN A 218 0.72 3.56 -18.28
N ASN A 219 1.39 2.83 -19.18
CA ASN A 219 2.87 2.72 -19.29
C ASN A 219 3.58 2.08 -18.08
N MET A 220 2.82 1.48 -17.16
CA MET A 220 3.35 0.70 -16.05
C MET A 220 3.15 -0.78 -16.32
N GLU A 221 4.07 -1.59 -15.80
CA GLU A 221 4.04 -3.05 -15.89
C GLU A 221 4.52 -3.66 -14.57
N PHE A 222 3.77 -4.64 -14.07
CA PHE A 222 4.15 -5.43 -12.91
C PHE A 222 3.99 -6.91 -13.22
N ARG A 223 5.07 -7.68 -13.03
CA ARG A 223 5.06 -9.13 -13.13
C ARG A 223 5.08 -9.76 -11.76
N GLU A 224 3.99 -10.42 -11.40
CA GLU A 224 3.85 -11.19 -10.17
C GLU A 224 2.58 -12.05 -10.27
N SER A 225 2.16 -12.68 -9.17
CA SER A 225 0.94 -13.46 -9.18
C SER A 225 -0.34 -12.61 -9.34
N ILE A 226 -1.23 -13.06 -10.22
CA ILE A 226 -2.64 -12.67 -10.30
C ILE A 226 -3.47 -13.75 -9.62
N LEU A 227 -4.39 -13.37 -8.74
CA LEU A 227 -5.33 -14.24 -8.06
C LEU A 227 -6.75 -14.00 -8.58
N PHE A 228 -7.40 -15.05 -9.09
CA PHE A 228 -8.82 -15.00 -9.44
C PHE A 228 -9.68 -15.11 -8.18
N THR A 229 -10.71 -14.29 -8.10
CA THR A 229 -11.69 -14.29 -7.01
C THR A 229 -13.10 -14.43 -7.58
N HIS A 230 -14.09 -14.71 -6.73
CA HIS A 230 -15.50 -14.77 -7.13
C HIS A 230 -16.05 -13.48 -7.76
N ARG A 231 -15.37 -12.34 -7.56
CA ARG A 231 -15.83 -11.02 -8.03
C ARG A 231 -14.92 -10.40 -9.09
N GLY A 232 -13.71 -10.90 -9.29
CA GLY A 232 -12.71 -10.22 -10.09
C GLY A 232 -11.29 -10.69 -9.85
N LEU A 233 -10.34 -9.78 -9.99
CA LEU A 233 -8.90 -10.04 -9.94
C LEU A 233 -8.27 -9.41 -8.69
N SER A 234 -7.33 -10.13 -8.09
CA SER A 234 -6.50 -9.70 -6.96
C SER A 234 -5.07 -10.25 -7.16
N GLY A 235 -4.28 -10.30 -6.11
CA GLY A 235 -2.88 -10.72 -6.15
C GLY A 235 -1.93 -9.56 -6.42
N PRO A 236 -0.64 -9.70 -6.05
CA PRO A 236 0.32 -8.61 -6.07
C PRO A 236 0.39 -7.82 -7.38
N ALA A 237 0.37 -8.47 -8.55
CA ALA A 237 0.42 -7.76 -9.83
C ALA A 237 -0.80 -6.85 -10.04
N ILE A 238 -1.98 -7.31 -9.63
CA ILE A 238 -3.23 -6.54 -9.71
C ILE A 238 -3.24 -5.41 -8.69
N LEU A 239 -2.84 -5.67 -7.44
CA LEU A 239 -2.79 -4.63 -6.42
C LEU A 239 -1.80 -3.53 -6.83
N GLN A 240 -0.62 -3.90 -7.34
CA GLN A 240 0.35 -2.92 -7.84
C GLN A 240 -0.23 -2.05 -8.96
N ILE A 241 -0.76 -2.67 -10.01
CA ILE A 241 -1.25 -1.93 -11.19
C ILE A 241 -2.49 -1.08 -10.87
N SER A 242 -3.29 -1.46 -9.87
CA SER A 242 -4.49 -0.73 -9.47
C SER A 242 -4.21 0.72 -9.08
N SER A 243 -2.98 1.02 -8.66
CA SER A 243 -2.58 2.37 -8.26
C SER A 243 -2.36 3.32 -9.44
N TYR A 244 -2.22 2.77 -10.66
CA TYR A 244 -1.96 3.51 -11.90
C TYR A 244 -3.15 3.49 -12.86
N TRP A 245 -4.17 2.68 -12.57
CA TRP A 245 -5.40 2.58 -13.33
C TRP A 245 -6.36 3.73 -12.98
N GLU A 246 -7.06 4.22 -13.99
CA GLU A 246 -8.22 5.12 -13.87
C GLU A 246 -9.48 4.46 -14.45
N GLU A 247 -10.64 4.95 -14.03
CA GLU A 247 -11.92 4.41 -14.47
C GLU A 247 -12.07 4.45 -15.99
N GLY A 248 -12.35 3.28 -16.58
CA GLY A 248 -12.46 3.09 -18.02
C GLY A 248 -11.20 2.57 -18.71
N ASP A 249 -10.06 2.53 -18.02
CA ASP A 249 -8.81 1.99 -18.56
C ASP A 249 -8.87 0.46 -18.75
N THR A 250 -8.11 -0.03 -19.71
CA THR A 250 -7.96 -1.46 -20.01
C THR A 250 -6.65 -1.99 -19.44
N LEU A 251 -6.70 -3.16 -18.81
CA LEU A 251 -5.53 -3.91 -18.41
C LEU A 251 -5.09 -4.82 -19.55
N VAL A 252 -3.79 -4.84 -19.83
CA VAL A 252 -3.20 -5.80 -20.77
C VAL A 252 -2.40 -6.81 -19.96
N ILE A 253 -2.80 -8.08 -20.03
CA ILE A 253 -2.20 -9.18 -19.28
C ILE A 253 -1.42 -10.07 -20.24
N ASP A 254 -0.10 -10.15 -20.02
CA ASP A 254 0.73 -11.20 -20.60
C ASP A 254 0.64 -12.43 -19.68
N LEU A 255 -0.06 -13.46 -20.15
CA LEU A 255 -0.27 -14.70 -19.41
C LEU A 255 0.96 -15.59 -19.32
N LEU A 256 1.94 -15.40 -20.22
CA LEU A 256 3.12 -16.24 -20.32
C LEU A 256 4.39 -15.39 -20.50
N PRO A 257 4.69 -14.48 -19.54
CA PRO A 257 5.79 -13.54 -19.68
C PRO A 257 7.13 -14.26 -19.77
N GLY A 258 7.82 -14.06 -20.90
CA GLY A 258 9.11 -14.68 -21.20
C GLY A 258 9.04 -16.07 -21.86
N ILE A 259 7.86 -16.54 -22.27
CA ILE A 259 7.68 -17.82 -22.98
C ILE A 259 7.17 -17.55 -24.39
N ASP A 260 7.88 -18.00 -25.42
CA ASP A 260 7.45 -17.89 -26.82
C ASP A 260 6.44 -19.01 -27.17
N ILE A 261 5.16 -18.79 -26.85
CA ILE A 261 4.11 -19.78 -27.11
C ILE A 261 3.86 -20.01 -28.61
N TYR A 262 4.16 -19.00 -29.46
CA TYR A 262 4.07 -19.15 -30.91
C TYR A 262 5.13 -20.13 -31.41
N GLY A 263 6.40 -19.93 -31.03
CA GLY A 263 7.50 -20.83 -31.37
C GLY A 263 7.25 -22.25 -30.88
N ILE A 264 6.75 -22.41 -29.65
CA ILE A 264 6.36 -23.71 -29.08
C ILE A 264 5.26 -24.38 -29.92
N SER A 265 4.26 -23.61 -30.36
CA SER A 265 3.15 -24.11 -31.16
C SER A 265 3.60 -24.56 -32.55
N ILE A 266 4.53 -23.83 -33.19
CA ILE A 266 5.14 -24.22 -34.47
C ILE A 266 5.95 -25.51 -34.32
N ALA A 267 6.76 -25.62 -33.25
CA ALA A 267 7.51 -26.84 -32.95
C ALA A 267 6.58 -28.05 -32.72
N GLN A 268 5.36 -27.82 -32.23
CA GLN A 268 4.33 -28.84 -32.04
C GLN A 268 3.29 -28.92 -33.16
N SER A 269 3.57 -28.37 -34.35
CA SER A 269 2.63 -28.33 -35.49
C SER A 269 2.13 -29.69 -35.99
N LYS A 270 2.76 -30.81 -35.59
CA LYS A 270 2.28 -32.18 -35.90
C LYS A 270 1.49 -32.82 -34.74
N SER A 271 1.43 -32.16 -33.60
CA SER A 271 0.79 -32.67 -32.38
C SER A 271 -0.72 -32.77 -32.55
N LYS A 272 -1.28 -33.88 -32.06
CA LYS A 272 -2.73 -34.10 -31.99
C LYS A 272 -3.33 -33.62 -30.65
N ILE A 273 -2.50 -33.03 -29.78
CA ILE A 273 -2.95 -32.44 -28.52
C ILE A 273 -3.78 -31.20 -28.84
N ASP A 274 -4.89 -31.01 -28.15
CA ASP A 274 -5.69 -29.79 -28.26
C ASP A 274 -4.92 -28.55 -27.76
N MET A 275 -5.13 -27.40 -28.41
CA MET A 275 -4.40 -26.17 -28.07
C MET A 275 -4.54 -25.75 -26.59
N HIS A 276 -5.72 -25.91 -25.98
CA HIS A 276 -5.89 -25.59 -24.55
C HIS A 276 -5.09 -26.54 -23.63
N ASN A 277 -4.87 -27.79 -24.06
CA ASN A 277 -4.04 -28.75 -23.33
C ASN A 277 -2.55 -28.43 -23.49
N LEU A 278 -2.14 -27.87 -24.64
CA LEU A 278 -0.79 -27.32 -24.79
C LEU A 278 -0.57 -26.14 -23.83
N LEU A 279 -1.51 -25.19 -23.76
CA LEU A 279 -1.44 -24.08 -22.80
C LEU A 279 -1.45 -24.55 -21.34
N SER A 280 -2.17 -25.63 -21.04
CA SER A 280 -2.24 -26.23 -19.70
C SER A 280 -0.90 -26.80 -19.20
N GLN A 281 0.12 -26.88 -20.05
CA GLN A 281 1.49 -27.22 -19.62
C GLN A 281 2.20 -26.04 -18.94
N TYR A 282 1.71 -24.81 -19.15
CA TYR A 282 2.30 -23.57 -18.65
C TYR A 282 1.36 -22.78 -17.74
N LEU A 283 0.05 -23.02 -17.84
CA LEU A 283 -1.00 -22.37 -17.07
C LEU A 283 -1.82 -23.41 -16.29
N PRO A 284 -2.47 -23.02 -15.18
CA PRO A 284 -3.41 -23.90 -14.49
C PRO A 284 -4.47 -24.42 -15.46
N SER A 285 -4.63 -25.75 -15.53
CA SER A 285 -5.37 -26.40 -16.62
C SER A 285 -6.82 -25.92 -16.73
N ARG A 286 -7.46 -25.63 -15.59
CA ARG A 286 -8.81 -25.07 -15.55
C ARG A 286 -8.88 -23.66 -16.15
N PHE A 287 -7.92 -22.79 -15.82
CA PHE A 287 -7.82 -21.46 -16.40
C PHE A 287 -7.55 -21.55 -17.91
N ALA A 288 -6.53 -22.31 -18.32
CA ALA A 288 -6.16 -22.46 -19.72
C ALA A 288 -7.33 -22.91 -20.61
N LYS A 289 -8.11 -23.89 -20.13
CA LYS A 289 -9.31 -24.36 -20.82
C LYS A 289 -10.40 -23.29 -20.93
N ILE A 290 -10.77 -22.65 -19.82
CA ILE A 290 -11.85 -21.66 -19.80
C ILE A 290 -11.49 -20.43 -20.63
N TRP A 291 -10.28 -19.90 -20.45
CA TRP A 291 -9.77 -18.75 -21.20
C TRP A 291 -9.68 -19.04 -22.70
N PHE A 292 -9.23 -20.25 -23.09
CA PHE A 292 -9.12 -20.58 -24.50
C PHE A 292 -10.49 -20.68 -25.18
N ILE A 293 -11.44 -21.40 -24.55
CA ILE A 293 -12.77 -21.62 -25.14
C ILE A 293 -13.61 -20.33 -25.18
N SER A 294 -13.36 -19.36 -24.29
CA SER A 294 -14.06 -18.06 -24.35
C SER A 294 -13.67 -17.21 -25.55
N LYS A 295 -12.52 -17.50 -26.20
CA LYS A 295 -11.98 -16.72 -27.33
C LYS A 295 -11.86 -17.51 -28.63
N PHE A 296 -11.68 -18.83 -28.55
CA PHE A 296 -11.31 -19.68 -29.68
C PHE A 296 -12.01 -21.03 -29.62
N GLN A 297 -12.16 -21.67 -30.77
CA GLN A 297 -12.55 -23.07 -30.83
C GLN A 297 -11.32 -23.96 -30.54
N SER A 298 -11.41 -24.79 -29.51
CA SER A 298 -10.34 -25.76 -29.23
C SER A 298 -10.38 -26.94 -30.20
N ARG A 299 -9.26 -27.11 -30.91
CA ARG A 299 -8.94 -28.27 -31.76
C ARG A 299 -7.48 -28.68 -31.58
N PRO A 300 -7.05 -29.82 -32.15
CA PRO A 300 -5.65 -30.24 -32.17
C PRO A 300 -4.72 -29.17 -32.78
N VAL A 301 -3.50 -29.02 -32.22
CA VAL A 301 -2.51 -28.02 -32.67
C VAL A 301 -2.22 -28.15 -34.17
N ASN A 302 -2.15 -29.37 -34.69
CA ASN A 302 -1.91 -29.64 -36.12
C ASN A 302 -3.05 -29.21 -37.07
N GLN A 303 -4.15 -28.69 -36.55
CA GLN A 303 -5.25 -28.17 -37.36
C GLN A 303 -5.24 -26.64 -37.46
N TYR A 304 -4.36 -25.93 -36.75
CA TYR A 304 -4.21 -24.48 -36.88
C TYR A 304 -3.19 -24.12 -37.95
N ASN A 305 -3.50 -23.10 -38.74
CA ASN A 305 -2.55 -22.48 -39.65
C ASN A 305 -1.69 -21.43 -38.93
N ASP A 306 -0.63 -20.96 -39.60
CA ASP A 306 0.32 -19.99 -39.04
C ASP A 306 -0.36 -18.69 -38.55
N LYS A 307 -1.32 -18.17 -39.32
CA LYS A 307 -2.04 -16.94 -38.97
C LYS A 307 -2.85 -17.11 -37.68
N GLU A 308 -3.49 -18.26 -37.51
CA GLU A 308 -4.25 -18.57 -36.30
C GLU A 308 -3.34 -18.76 -35.09
N LEU A 309 -2.20 -19.44 -35.25
CA LEU A 309 -1.21 -19.59 -34.18
C LEU A 309 -0.63 -18.25 -33.74
N ARG A 310 -0.32 -17.34 -34.68
CA ARG A 310 0.11 -15.97 -34.36
C ARG A 310 -0.96 -15.21 -33.60
N ASN A 311 -2.22 -15.33 -34.01
CA ASN A 311 -3.33 -14.66 -33.32
C ASN A 311 -3.51 -15.19 -31.89
N ILE A 312 -3.46 -16.51 -31.70
CA ILE A 312 -3.54 -17.14 -30.37
C ILE A 312 -2.40 -16.64 -29.48
N ALA A 313 -1.16 -16.70 -29.97
CA ALA A 313 -0.01 -16.22 -29.23
C ALA A 313 -0.13 -14.72 -28.89
N SER A 314 -0.59 -13.90 -29.83
CA SER A 314 -0.85 -12.48 -29.58
C SER A 314 -1.88 -12.27 -28.47
N GLN A 315 -2.96 -13.05 -28.42
CA GLN A 315 -3.98 -12.95 -27.38
C GLN A 315 -3.50 -13.49 -26.02
N VAL A 316 -2.62 -14.49 -26.00
CA VAL A 316 -1.97 -14.97 -24.77
C VAL A 316 -1.08 -13.89 -24.15
N HIS A 317 -0.33 -13.17 -24.98
CA HIS A 317 0.59 -12.11 -24.51
C HIS A 317 -0.06 -10.73 -24.35
N ASN A 318 -1.27 -10.54 -24.87
CA ASN A 318 -2.00 -9.27 -24.81
C ASN A 318 -3.47 -9.53 -24.47
N TRP A 319 -3.73 -10.28 -23.40
CA TRP A 319 -5.10 -10.51 -22.95
C TRP A 319 -5.64 -9.22 -22.33
N GLU A 320 -6.56 -8.57 -23.05
CA GLU A 320 -7.24 -7.37 -22.58
C GLU A 320 -8.38 -7.74 -21.60
N VAL A 321 -8.39 -7.05 -20.46
CA VAL A 321 -9.45 -7.09 -19.45
C VAL A 321 -9.82 -5.65 -19.10
N LYS A 322 -11.10 -5.32 -19.12
CA LYS A 322 -11.60 -4.02 -18.70
C LYS A 322 -12.36 -4.16 -17.38
N PRO A 323 -11.73 -3.84 -16.24
CA PRO A 323 -12.42 -3.86 -14.95
C PRO A 323 -13.66 -2.97 -14.95
N GLU A 324 -14.72 -3.43 -14.29
CA GLU A 324 -15.92 -2.62 -14.04
C GLU A 324 -15.63 -1.56 -12.97
N SER A 325 -14.93 -1.97 -11.90
CA SER A 325 -14.64 -1.12 -10.74
C SER A 325 -13.57 -1.75 -9.83
N THR A 326 -13.28 -1.12 -8.69
CA THR A 326 -12.36 -1.63 -7.65
C THR A 326 -13.10 -1.99 -6.36
N GLY A 327 -12.44 -2.73 -5.47
CA GLY A 327 -12.99 -3.15 -4.18
C GLY A 327 -13.17 -2.08 -3.09
N GLY A 328 -12.93 -0.80 -3.39
CA GLY A 328 -13.12 0.31 -2.45
C GLY A 328 -12.19 0.27 -1.21
N PHE A 329 -12.42 1.20 -0.27
CA PHE A 329 -11.57 1.34 0.94
C PHE A 329 -11.67 0.19 1.95
N GLU A 330 -12.71 -0.64 1.86
CA GLU A 330 -12.84 -1.85 2.70
C GLU A 330 -11.82 -2.93 2.35
N THR A 331 -11.30 -2.91 1.12
CA THR A 331 -10.36 -3.94 0.63
C THR A 331 -9.03 -3.37 0.14
N ALA A 332 -8.94 -2.07 -0.10
CA ALA A 332 -7.69 -1.41 -0.44
C ALA A 332 -6.68 -1.50 0.69
N GLU A 333 -5.39 -1.71 0.37
CA GLU A 333 -4.35 -1.65 1.41
C GLU A 333 -4.02 -0.20 1.79
N VAL A 334 -4.15 0.75 0.85
CA VAL A 334 -3.75 2.15 1.04
C VAL A 334 -4.74 3.13 0.44
N THR A 335 -4.56 4.39 0.80
CA THR A 335 -5.19 5.56 0.18
C THR A 335 -4.18 6.21 -0.76
N LEU A 336 -4.53 6.35 -2.04
CA LEU A 336 -3.86 7.27 -2.94
C LEU A 336 -4.35 8.69 -2.68
N GLY A 337 -3.45 9.66 -2.85
CA GLY A 337 -3.73 11.04 -2.52
C GLY A 337 -3.44 11.36 -1.05
N GLY A 338 -3.72 12.58 -0.64
CA GLY A 338 -3.56 13.02 0.74
C GLY A 338 -3.42 14.53 0.86
N ILE A 339 -2.84 15.01 1.97
CA ILE A 339 -2.43 16.41 2.05
C ILE A 339 -1.43 16.68 0.92
N ASP A 340 -1.71 17.72 0.13
CA ASP A 340 -0.88 18.13 -0.99
C ASP A 340 0.54 18.44 -0.50
N THR A 341 1.52 17.75 -1.06
CA THR A 341 2.92 17.86 -0.65
C THR A 341 3.53 19.24 -0.93
N SER A 342 2.92 20.06 -1.80
CA SER A 342 3.32 21.46 -2.00
C SER A 342 3.05 22.33 -0.77
N GLU A 343 2.10 21.94 0.09
CA GLU A 343 1.76 22.63 1.35
C GLU A 343 2.75 22.30 2.48
N LEU A 344 3.64 21.31 2.26
CA LEU A 344 4.53 20.77 3.28
C LEU A 344 6.01 21.01 2.95
N SER A 345 6.82 21.11 3.99
CA SER A 345 8.27 21.10 3.89
C SER A 345 8.76 19.66 3.76
N SER A 346 9.42 19.31 2.64
CA SER A 346 10.04 17.99 2.44
C SER A 346 11.18 17.69 3.43
N LYS A 347 11.73 18.73 4.08
CA LYS A 347 12.78 18.59 5.10
C LYS A 347 12.23 18.36 6.51
N THR A 348 11.04 18.87 6.83
CA THR A 348 10.57 18.89 8.22
C THR A 348 9.22 18.23 8.44
N MET A 349 8.47 17.93 7.37
CA MET A 349 7.05 17.52 7.40
C MET A 349 6.09 18.59 7.97
N GLU A 350 6.60 19.79 8.26
CA GLU A 350 5.81 20.93 8.75
C GLU A 350 5.02 21.56 7.61
N SER A 351 3.81 22.04 7.90
CA SER A 351 3.06 22.93 7.02
C SER A 351 3.84 24.20 6.76
N ARG A 352 3.91 24.60 5.49
CA ARG A 352 4.55 25.86 5.07
C ARG A 352 3.78 27.09 5.55
N CYS A 353 2.47 26.96 5.68
CA CYS A 353 1.57 28.06 6.02
C CYS A 353 1.30 28.14 7.53
N ILE A 354 1.49 27.03 8.26
CA ILE A 354 1.01 26.89 9.63
C ILE A 354 2.11 26.32 10.52
N LYS A 355 2.85 27.23 11.14
CA LYS A 355 3.93 26.90 12.08
C LYS A 355 3.47 25.95 13.18
N GLY A 356 4.24 24.90 13.42
CA GLY A 356 4.01 23.87 14.44
C GLY A 356 2.99 22.81 14.04
N LEU A 357 2.42 22.83 12.83
CA LEU A 357 1.52 21.79 12.34
C LEU A 357 2.29 20.86 11.39
N TYR A 358 2.31 19.55 11.67
CA TYR A 358 3.06 18.56 10.90
C TYR A 358 2.14 17.44 10.40
N PHE A 359 2.50 16.80 9.30
CA PHE A 359 1.77 15.66 8.74
C PHE A 359 2.74 14.54 8.36
N ALA A 360 2.49 13.30 8.80
CA ALA A 360 3.39 12.17 8.55
C ALA A 360 2.65 10.85 8.28
N GLY A 361 3.22 10.01 7.42
CA GLY A 361 2.66 8.74 6.97
C GLY A 361 1.62 8.91 5.85
N GLU A 362 0.69 7.95 5.78
CA GLU A 362 -0.31 7.81 4.69
C GLU A 362 -1.29 8.98 4.56
N VAL A 363 -1.35 9.88 5.55
CA VAL A 363 -2.20 11.08 5.45
C VAL A 363 -1.65 12.08 4.41
N VAL A 364 -0.37 12.00 4.06
CA VAL A 364 0.30 12.85 3.06
C VAL A 364 0.15 12.22 1.68
N ASP A 365 0.07 13.03 0.62
CA ASP A 365 0.07 12.61 -0.79
C ASP A 365 1.40 11.95 -1.21
N VAL A 366 1.71 10.80 -0.62
CA VAL A 366 2.84 9.92 -0.91
C VAL A 366 2.39 8.49 -0.66
N THR A 367 2.22 7.73 -1.73
CA THR A 367 1.75 6.34 -1.67
C THR A 367 2.82 5.42 -2.25
N GLY A 368 3.29 4.47 -1.44
CA GLY A 368 4.25 3.47 -1.90
C GLY A 368 3.59 2.36 -2.70
N GLN A 369 4.38 1.73 -3.57
CA GLN A 369 4.07 0.44 -4.17
C GLN A 369 3.82 -0.63 -3.08
N LEU A 370 3.22 -1.76 -3.47
CA LEU A 370 3.15 -2.96 -2.63
C LEU A 370 4.58 -3.44 -2.33
N GLY A 371 4.79 -4.00 -1.13
CA GLY A 371 6.06 -4.62 -0.78
C GLY A 371 6.85 -3.94 0.35
N GLY A 372 6.18 -3.26 1.28
CA GLY A 372 6.79 -2.66 2.48
C GLY A 372 7.15 -1.17 2.36
N TYR A 373 7.04 -0.60 1.16
CA TYR A 373 7.34 0.82 0.90
C TYR A 373 6.46 1.78 1.72
N ASN A 374 5.18 1.47 1.90
CA ASN A 374 4.25 2.32 2.67
C ASN A 374 4.64 2.41 4.16
N LEU A 375 5.06 1.29 4.76
CA LEU A 375 5.59 1.33 6.13
C LEU A 375 6.94 2.06 6.17
N GLN A 376 7.83 1.84 5.19
CA GLN A 376 9.07 2.60 5.10
C GLN A 376 8.84 4.12 5.02
N TRP A 377 7.85 4.57 4.26
CA TRP A 377 7.46 5.98 4.22
C TRP A 377 6.93 6.46 5.58
N ALA A 378 6.11 5.65 6.24
CA ALA A 378 5.61 5.99 7.56
C ALA A 378 6.76 6.14 8.58
N TRP A 379 7.75 5.25 8.57
CA TRP A 379 8.94 5.38 9.40
C TRP A 379 9.73 6.63 9.06
N ALA A 380 10.02 6.87 7.79
CA ALA A 380 10.87 7.98 7.38
C ALA A 380 10.22 9.35 7.63
N SER A 381 8.97 9.53 7.26
CA SER A 381 8.23 10.77 7.54
C SER A 381 7.99 10.98 9.03
N GLY A 382 7.67 9.92 9.78
CA GLY A 382 7.55 9.96 11.24
C GLY A 382 8.85 10.37 11.92
N PHE A 383 9.97 9.74 11.54
CA PHE A 383 11.31 10.09 12.03
C PHE A 383 11.60 11.57 11.77
N VAL A 384 11.43 12.04 10.52
CA VAL A 384 11.70 13.43 10.16
C VAL A 384 10.84 14.40 10.97
N ALA A 385 9.53 14.17 11.07
CA ALA A 385 8.65 15.01 11.88
C ALA A 385 9.12 15.05 13.34
N GLY A 386 9.49 13.90 13.91
CA GLY A 386 10.02 13.80 15.27
C GLY A 386 11.33 14.54 15.52
N GLN A 387 12.14 14.80 14.48
CA GLN A 387 13.36 15.62 14.58
C GLN A 387 13.10 17.13 14.64
N TYR A 388 11.89 17.60 14.30
CA TYR A 388 11.56 19.03 14.26
C TYR A 388 10.41 19.43 15.18
N ALA A 389 9.47 18.50 15.42
CA ALA A 389 8.31 18.71 16.27
C ALA A 389 8.68 19.17 17.68
#